data_AF-A0A4S2EW46-F1
#
_entry.id   AF-A0A4S2EW46-F1
#
_cell.length_a   1.000
_cell.length_b   1.000
_cell.length_c   1.000
_cell.angle_alpha   90.00
_cell.angle_beta   90.00
_cell.angle_gamma   90.00
#
_symmetry.space_group_name_H-M   'P 1'
#
loop_
_entity.id
_entity.type
_entity.pdbx_description
1 polymer ?
#
loop_
_entity_poly.entity_id
_entity_poly.type
_entity_poly.pdbx_seq_one_letter_code
_entity_poly.pdbx_strand_id
1 'polypeptide(L)'
;MDSGKTARQVLDACGGKGNVRANAICMTRLRLELDDTSQVDSDRLGTLHGVLGVRSHGTNGVEVVFGPAVIDAIALDFCDLTGLPLGRKTAKAISTMTVGAPRREARPRQEVPRDTNPGRRASYAAQRKANRALKASAAAQDAAAEARTDDLDQLRRMLEGPGSLLDAADAAAAATARAEEPATPRLLVLNGPNLNMLGVREPAIYGSGTYADLVSLCRREGRLAGFSEVRCFQSNHEGALVDEIQAALGRYDAIVLNPAAYTHTSVALLDALKAVGIPCVEVHISDVSSREDFRQVSYVRAACVATVSGEGLAGYGHAIRILADALDG
;
A
#
# COMPACT_ATOMS: atom_id res chain seq x y z
N MET A 1 -6.61 29.37 18.19
CA MET A 1 -5.47 30.07 17.58
C MET A 1 -6.05 31.24 16.80
N ASP A 2 -5.55 32.45 17.00
CA ASP A 2 -6.01 33.64 16.27
C ASP A 2 -5.24 33.72 14.94
N SER A 3 -5.89 33.30 13.85
CA SER A 3 -5.28 33.20 12.52
C SER A 3 -4.82 34.56 11.99
N GLY A 4 -5.56 35.63 12.28
CA GLY A 4 -5.24 36.98 11.82
C GLY A 4 -4.05 37.59 12.54
N LYS A 5 -3.84 37.22 13.82
CA LYS A 5 -2.61 37.58 14.55
C LYS A 5 -1.40 36.82 14.01
N THR A 6 -1.53 35.51 13.77
CA THR A 6 -0.45 34.70 13.20
C THR A 6 -0.07 35.17 11.80
N ALA A 7 -1.04 35.45 10.93
CA ALA A 7 -0.80 35.96 9.58
C ALA A 7 -0.03 37.30 9.58
N ARG A 8 -0.38 38.22 10.48
CA ARG A 8 0.37 39.48 10.69
C ARG A 8 1.82 39.23 11.13
N GLN A 9 2.01 38.34 12.10
CA GLN A 9 3.35 38.01 12.59
C GLN A 9 4.24 37.37 11.52
N VAL A 10 3.66 36.52 10.66
CA VAL A 10 4.36 35.95 9.51
C VAL A 10 4.73 37.04 8.52
N LEU A 11 3.80 37.94 8.21
CA LEU A 11 4.03 39.05 7.29
C LEU A 11 5.16 39.97 7.78
N ASP A 12 5.13 40.33 9.06
CA ASP A 12 6.16 41.17 9.68
C ASP A 12 7.54 40.49 9.64
N ALA A 13 7.60 39.18 9.90
CA ALA A 13 8.84 38.41 9.87
C ALA A 13 9.37 38.17 8.44
N CYS A 14 8.53 38.34 7.43
CA CYS A 14 8.92 38.28 6.01
C CYS A 14 9.30 39.64 5.42
N GLY A 15 9.50 40.70 6.23
CA GLY A 15 9.83 42.04 5.73
C GLY A 15 8.62 42.88 5.31
N GLY A 16 7.41 42.45 5.68
CA GLY A 16 6.17 43.20 5.46
C GLY A 16 5.54 43.02 4.08
N LYS A 17 4.41 43.71 3.87
CA LYS A 17 3.59 43.61 2.66
C LYS A 17 4.34 43.89 1.36
N GLY A 18 5.25 44.86 1.37
CA GLY A 18 6.02 45.25 0.19
C GLY A 18 7.03 44.21 -0.28
N ASN A 19 7.40 43.26 0.57
CA ASN A 19 8.38 42.22 0.24
C ASN A 19 7.73 40.95 -0.33
N VAL A 20 6.42 40.77 -0.17
CA VAL A 20 5.70 39.57 -0.65
C VAL A 20 5.17 39.82 -2.05
N ARG A 21 5.55 39.00 -3.03
CA ARG A 21 5.08 39.08 -4.42
C ARG A 21 3.93 38.15 -4.72
N ALA A 22 3.98 36.94 -4.17
CA ALA A 22 2.96 35.93 -4.37
C ALA A 22 2.84 35.04 -3.13
N ASN A 23 1.63 34.50 -2.94
CA ASN A 23 1.38 33.50 -1.93
C ASN A 23 0.61 32.31 -2.52
N ALA A 24 0.87 31.13 -1.97
CA ALA A 24 0.15 29.90 -2.27
C ALA A 24 0.08 29.02 -1.03
N ILE A 25 -0.92 28.14 -0.97
CA ILE A 25 -0.96 27.08 0.05
C ILE A 25 -0.86 25.70 -0.56
N CYS A 26 -0.29 24.77 0.20
CA CYS A 26 -0.37 23.35 -0.09
C CYS A 26 -0.49 22.55 1.22
N MET A 27 -1.64 21.88 1.43
CA MET A 27 -1.98 20.98 2.56
C MET A 27 -1.73 21.51 3.98
N THR A 28 -0.49 21.86 4.32
CA THR A 28 -0.02 22.35 5.61
C THR A 28 0.95 23.53 5.49
N ARG A 29 1.28 23.98 4.28
CA ARG A 29 2.33 24.99 4.07
C ARG A 29 1.79 26.24 3.40
N LEU A 30 2.21 27.39 3.90
CA LEU A 30 2.11 28.67 3.24
C LEU A 30 3.42 28.91 2.49
N ARG A 31 3.34 28.97 1.16
CA ARG A 31 4.44 29.31 0.28
C ARG A 31 4.38 30.80 -0.04
N LEU A 32 5.50 31.48 0.17
CA LEU A 32 5.65 32.90 -0.11
C LEU A 32 6.78 33.07 -1.12
N GLU A 33 6.53 33.88 -2.14
CA GLU A 33 7.58 34.40 -3.03
C GLU A 33 7.87 35.84 -2.62
N LEU A 34 9.16 36.14 -2.42
CA LEU A 34 9.63 37.39 -1.86
C LEU A 34 10.52 38.15 -2.86
N ASP A 35 10.55 39.47 -2.78
CA ASP A 35 11.48 40.30 -3.55
C ASP A 35 12.90 40.25 -2.97
N ASP A 36 13.01 40.25 -1.64
CA ASP A 36 14.27 40.22 -0.89
C ASP A 36 14.21 39.23 0.27
N THR A 37 14.91 38.10 0.10
CA THR A 37 15.00 37.05 1.13
C THR A 37 15.90 37.43 2.31
N SER A 38 16.73 38.47 2.20
CA SER A 38 17.60 38.90 3.31
C SER A 38 16.82 39.59 4.44
N GLN A 39 15.61 40.07 4.14
CA GLN A 39 14.70 40.66 5.11
C GLN A 39 13.88 39.62 5.89
N VAL A 40 14.09 38.32 5.63
CA VAL A 40 13.36 37.24 6.29
C VAL A 40 14.04 36.87 7.60
N ASP A 41 13.31 37.06 8.70
CA ASP A 41 13.71 36.58 10.02
C ASP A 41 13.21 35.14 10.23
N SER A 42 14.04 34.17 9.83
CA SER A 42 13.71 32.74 9.89
C SER A 42 13.59 32.22 11.33
N ASP A 43 14.37 32.78 12.27
CA ASP A 43 14.34 32.39 13.68
C ASP A 43 13.05 32.88 14.35
N ARG A 44 12.63 34.11 14.02
CA ARG A 44 11.34 34.64 14.46
C ARG A 44 10.18 33.85 13.87
N LEU A 45 10.22 33.48 12.59
CA LEU A 45 9.18 32.64 11.98
C LEU A 45 9.07 31.28 12.68
N GLY A 46 10.19 30.64 13.03
CA GLY A 46 10.20 29.34 13.71
C GLY A 46 9.69 29.36 15.15
N THR A 47 9.70 30.52 15.80
CA THR A 47 9.21 30.70 17.18
C THR A 47 7.75 31.15 17.27
N LEU A 48 7.10 31.41 16.12
CA LEU A 48 5.69 31.80 16.10
C LEU A 48 4.79 30.64 16.54
N HIS A 49 3.81 30.98 17.38
CA HIS A 49 2.85 30.01 17.91
C HIS A 49 2.01 29.40 16.77
N GLY A 50 2.21 28.11 16.51
CA GLY A 50 1.51 27.37 15.45
C GLY A 50 2.34 27.08 14.20
N VAL A 51 3.54 27.64 14.10
CA VAL A 51 4.51 27.27 13.07
C VAL A 51 5.22 25.99 13.50
N LEU A 52 5.17 24.98 12.64
CA LEU A 52 5.81 23.67 12.83
C LEU A 52 7.19 23.61 12.17
N GLY A 53 7.50 24.57 11.31
CA GLY A 53 8.80 24.68 10.66
C GLY A 53 8.82 25.74 9.57
N VAL A 54 10.03 26.17 9.22
CA VAL A 54 10.30 27.15 8.16
C VAL A 54 11.34 26.55 7.23
N ARG A 55 11.16 26.68 5.92
CA ARG A 55 12.13 26.22 4.91
C ARG A 55 12.27 27.24 3.79
N SER A 56 13.44 27.32 3.21
CA SER A 56 13.64 28.05 1.95
C SER A 56 13.02 27.25 0.79
N HIS A 57 12.39 27.95 -0.16
CA HIS A 57 11.75 27.39 -1.33
C HIS A 57 12.26 28.10 -2.59
N GLY A 58 13.14 27.45 -3.34
CA GLY A 58 13.79 28.07 -4.50
C GLY A 58 14.74 29.20 -4.10
N THR A 59 15.04 30.09 -5.05
CA THR A 59 15.96 31.22 -4.85
C THR A 59 15.36 32.34 -4.00
N ASN A 60 14.06 32.61 -4.16
CA ASN A 60 13.40 33.79 -3.58
C ASN A 60 12.14 33.43 -2.76
N GLY A 61 12.01 32.19 -2.29
CA GLY A 61 10.80 31.73 -1.62
C GLY A 61 11.02 31.21 -0.22
N VAL A 62 9.98 31.32 0.59
CA VAL A 62 9.91 30.79 1.96
C VAL A 62 8.66 29.95 2.12
N GLU A 63 8.81 28.77 2.71
CA GLU A 63 7.75 27.87 3.14
C GLU A 63 7.60 27.94 4.65
N VAL A 64 6.44 28.38 5.12
CA VAL A 64 6.05 28.32 6.53
C VAL A 64 5.07 27.17 6.72
N VAL A 65 5.43 26.21 7.56
CA VAL A 65 4.64 24.99 7.81
C VAL A 65 3.74 25.22 9.02
N PHE A 66 2.46 24.94 8.87
CA PHE A 66 1.42 25.00 9.88
C PHE A 66 0.71 23.63 10.00
N GLY A 67 -0.19 23.50 10.98
CA GLY A 67 -1.08 22.34 11.05
C GLY A 67 -2.19 22.36 9.99
N PRO A 68 -2.68 21.20 9.52
CA PRO A 68 -3.73 21.12 8.49
C PRO A 68 -5.06 21.75 8.90
N ALA A 69 -5.33 21.86 10.21
CA ALA A 69 -6.56 22.45 10.72
C ALA A 69 -6.57 23.99 10.73
N VAL A 70 -5.41 24.65 10.55
CA VAL A 70 -5.26 26.10 10.75
C VAL A 70 -4.75 26.85 9.52
N ILE A 71 -4.13 26.15 8.57
CA ILE A 71 -3.48 26.77 7.41
C ILE A 71 -4.46 27.57 6.53
N ASP A 72 -5.67 27.06 6.30
CA ASP A 72 -6.63 27.71 5.41
C ASP A 72 -7.08 29.08 5.96
N ALA A 73 -7.35 29.17 7.26
CA ALA A 73 -7.72 30.42 7.92
C ALA A 73 -6.58 31.43 7.89
N ILE A 74 -5.35 30.98 8.20
CA ILE A 74 -4.16 31.83 8.17
C ILE A 74 -3.91 32.36 6.76
N ALA A 75 -4.09 31.52 5.73
CA ALA A 75 -3.86 31.92 4.35
C ALA A 75 -4.88 32.93 3.83
N LEU A 76 -6.15 32.79 4.23
CA LEU A 76 -7.19 33.78 3.92
C LEU A 76 -6.87 35.12 4.57
N ASP A 77 -6.58 35.13 5.87
CA ASP A 77 -6.20 36.36 6.59
C ASP A 77 -4.92 36.98 5.99
N PHE A 78 -3.97 36.16 5.54
CA PHE A 78 -2.76 36.61 4.87
C PHE A 78 -3.05 37.25 3.50
N CYS A 79 -4.04 36.73 2.75
CA CYS A 79 -4.51 37.37 1.52
C CYS A 79 -5.14 38.74 1.79
N ASP A 80 -5.96 38.84 2.84
CA ASP A 80 -6.60 40.11 3.20
C ASP A 80 -5.55 41.17 3.61
N LEU A 81 -4.50 40.76 4.33
CA LEU A 81 -3.39 41.63 4.70
C LEU A 81 -2.56 42.06 3.48
N THR A 82 -2.17 41.11 2.62
CA THR A 82 -1.29 41.37 1.48
C THR A 82 -2.01 41.94 0.26
N GLY A 83 -3.32 41.76 0.14
CA GLY A 83 -4.09 42.05 -1.08
C GLY A 83 -3.72 41.14 -2.26
N LEU A 84 -2.94 40.08 -2.02
CA LEU A 84 -2.48 39.16 -3.06
C LEU A 84 -3.38 37.92 -3.08
N PRO A 85 -3.93 37.53 -4.24
CA PRO A 85 -4.75 36.34 -4.34
C PRO A 85 -3.90 35.07 -4.20
N LEU A 86 -4.48 34.04 -3.59
CA LEU A 86 -3.92 32.69 -3.63
C LEU A 86 -3.81 32.21 -5.08
N GLY A 87 -2.66 31.64 -5.44
CA GLY A 87 -2.38 31.18 -6.81
C GLY A 87 -3.55 30.42 -7.47
N ARG A 88 -3.75 30.58 -8.80
CA ARG A 88 -4.93 30.13 -9.57
C ARG A 88 -5.37 28.67 -9.37
N LYS A 89 -4.47 27.74 -9.01
CA LYS A 89 -4.82 26.33 -8.73
C LYS A 89 -5.48 26.13 -7.36
N THR A 90 -5.33 27.10 -6.45
CA THR A 90 -5.67 27.01 -5.02
C THR A 90 -6.99 27.70 -4.69
N ALA A 91 -7.30 28.82 -5.36
CA ALA A 91 -8.60 29.51 -5.24
C ALA A 91 -9.80 28.61 -5.61
N LYS A 92 -9.62 27.71 -6.58
CA LYS A 92 -10.65 26.73 -6.98
C LYS A 92 -10.94 25.69 -5.89
N ALA A 93 -9.97 25.35 -5.04
CA ALA A 93 -10.16 24.41 -3.93
C ALA A 93 -10.92 25.07 -2.76
N ILE A 94 -10.62 26.33 -2.46
CA ILE A 94 -11.22 27.08 -1.35
C ILE A 94 -12.65 27.54 -1.68
N SER A 95 -12.91 27.97 -2.92
CA SER A 95 -14.24 28.41 -3.37
C SER A 95 -15.29 27.29 -3.32
N THR A 96 -14.90 26.03 -3.53
CA THR A 96 -15.78 24.87 -3.34
C THR A 96 -16.11 24.55 -1.89
N MET A 97 -15.42 25.17 -0.91
CA MET A 97 -15.63 24.92 0.52
C MET A 97 -16.25 26.11 1.28
N THR A 98 -16.47 27.26 0.63
CA THR A 98 -17.01 28.50 1.24
C THR A 98 -18.52 28.68 1.06
N VAL A 99 -19.29 27.60 1.21
CA VAL A 99 -20.71 27.71 1.56
C VAL A 99 -20.87 27.11 2.95
N GLY A 100 -21.22 27.96 3.91
CA GLY A 100 -21.31 27.64 5.33
C GLY A 100 -22.07 26.34 5.58
N ALA A 101 -21.33 25.30 5.95
CA ALA A 101 -21.90 24.19 6.67
C ALA A 101 -21.76 24.51 8.16
N PRO A 102 -22.83 24.46 8.98
CA PRO A 102 -22.67 24.47 10.42
C PRO A 102 -21.73 23.32 10.79
N ARG A 103 -20.94 23.50 11.87
CA ARG A 103 -20.12 22.44 12.48
C ARG A 103 -20.90 21.14 12.40
N ARG A 104 -20.51 20.27 11.46
CA ARG A 104 -21.19 18.99 11.28
C ARG A 104 -21.01 18.24 12.58
N GLU A 105 -22.11 18.01 13.28
CA GLU A 105 -22.21 16.86 14.16
C GLU A 105 -21.60 15.66 13.44
N ALA A 106 -20.82 14.85 14.17
CA ALA A 106 -20.08 13.72 13.66
C ALA A 106 -20.93 13.01 12.59
N ARG A 107 -20.53 13.15 11.32
CA ARG A 107 -21.22 12.49 10.21
C ARG A 107 -21.26 11.00 10.57
N PRO A 108 -22.44 10.34 10.54
CA PRO A 108 -22.46 8.91 10.72
C PRO A 108 -21.53 8.29 9.66
N ARG A 109 -20.71 7.36 10.15
CA ARG A 109 -19.67 6.60 9.47
C ARG A 109 -19.93 6.50 7.96
N GLN A 110 -19.02 7.04 7.13
CA GLN A 110 -19.03 6.72 5.71
C GLN A 110 -18.52 5.30 5.55
N GLU A 111 -19.44 4.34 5.56
CA GLU A 111 -19.15 3.02 5.02
C GLU A 111 -18.68 3.19 3.57
N VAL A 112 -17.61 2.49 3.19
CA VAL A 112 -17.27 2.29 1.78
C VAL A 112 -18.55 1.77 1.12
N PRO A 113 -19.08 2.43 0.08
CA PRO A 113 -20.30 1.96 -0.58
C PRO A 113 -20.12 0.49 -0.93
N ARG A 114 -20.92 -0.39 -0.33
CA ARG A 114 -20.95 -1.79 -0.74
C ARG A 114 -21.22 -1.80 -2.24
N ASP A 115 -20.49 -2.63 -2.98
CA ASP A 115 -20.76 -2.82 -4.40
C ASP A 115 -22.14 -3.47 -4.54
N THR A 116 -23.17 -2.64 -4.68
CA THR A 116 -24.58 -3.03 -4.77
C THR A 116 -24.96 -3.44 -6.18
N ASN A 117 -24.03 -3.37 -7.15
CA ASN A 117 -24.30 -3.72 -8.54
C ASN A 117 -24.30 -5.26 -8.71
N PRO A 118 -25.46 -5.89 -8.94
CA PRO A 118 -25.55 -7.36 -9.04
C PRO A 118 -24.77 -7.91 -10.25
N GLY A 119 -24.71 -7.14 -11.34
CA GLY A 119 -24.00 -7.54 -12.57
C GLY A 119 -22.49 -7.65 -12.38
N ARG A 120 -21.89 -6.78 -11.54
CA ARG A 120 -20.46 -6.84 -11.23
C ARG A 120 -20.11 -8.05 -10.36
N ARG A 121 -20.93 -8.38 -9.36
CA ARG A 121 -20.68 -9.56 -8.49
C ARG A 121 -20.75 -10.87 -9.28
N ALA A 122 -21.72 -11.01 -10.19
CA ALA A 122 -21.80 -12.13 -11.12
C ALA A 122 -20.59 -12.19 -12.08
N SER A 123 -20.14 -11.02 -12.57
CA SER A 123 -18.94 -10.91 -13.40
C SER A 123 -17.68 -11.39 -12.69
N TYR A 124 -17.47 -11.04 -11.42
CA TYR A 124 -16.30 -11.49 -10.67
C TYR A 124 -16.34 -12.99 -10.33
N ALA A 125 -17.51 -13.55 -10.05
CA ALA A 125 -17.67 -14.99 -9.85
C ALA A 125 -17.36 -15.78 -11.15
N ALA A 126 -17.86 -15.28 -12.29
CA ALA A 126 -17.52 -15.83 -13.61
C ALA A 126 -16.02 -15.70 -13.92
N GLN A 127 -15.42 -14.54 -13.61
CA GLN A 127 -13.99 -14.30 -13.76
C GLN A 127 -13.15 -15.26 -12.91
N ARG A 128 -13.53 -15.49 -11.65
CA ARG A 128 -12.87 -16.49 -10.77
C ARG A 128 -12.91 -17.89 -11.36
N LYS A 129 -14.05 -18.30 -11.93
CA LYS A 129 -14.18 -19.60 -12.60
C LYS A 129 -13.27 -19.70 -13.84
N ALA A 130 -13.21 -18.65 -14.65
CA ALA A 130 -12.33 -18.58 -15.82
C ALA A 130 -10.85 -18.61 -15.41
N ASN A 131 -10.47 -17.87 -14.38
CA ASN A 131 -9.12 -17.82 -13.85
C ASN A 131 -8.66 -19.18 -13.26
N ARG A 132 -9.58 -19.91 -12.61
CA ARG A 132 -9.30 -21.29 -12.13
C ARG A 132 -9.01 -22.25 -13.29
N ALA A 133 -9.73 -22.09 -14.42
CA ALA A 133 -9.48 -22.88 -15.63
C ALA A 133 -8.12 -22.52 -16.28
N LEU A 134 -7.74 -21.25 -16.30
CA LEU A 134 -6.42 -20.81 -16.76
C LEU A 134 -5.29 -21.40 -15.90
N LYS A 135 -5.47 -21.44 -14.56
CA LYS A 135 -4.51 -22.09 -13.67
C LYS A 135 -4.35 -23.58 -13.96
N ALA A 136 -5.45 -24.30 -14.18
CA ALA A 136 -5.38 -25.73 -14.53
C ALA A 136 -4.57 -25.96 -15.81
N SER A 137 -4.69 -25.06 -16.80
CA SER A 137 -3.88 -25.10 -18.01
C SER A 137 -2.40 -24.76 -17.76
N ALA A 138 -2.09 -23.80 -16.89
CA ALA A 138 -0.71 -23.43 -16.55
C ALA A 138 0.00 -24.53 -15.76
N ALA A 139 -0.68 -25.14 -14.78
CA ALA A 139 -0.16 -26.28 -14.03
C ALA A 139 0.13 -27.49 -14.93
N ALA A 140 -0.72 -27.74 -15.94
CA ALA A 140 -0.48 -28.78 -16.94
C ALA A 140 0.75 -28.49 -17.83
N GLN A 141 1.03 -27.21 -18.12
CA GLN A 141 2.21 -26.80 -18.88
C GLN A 141 3.50 -26.91 -18.07
N ASP A 142 3.49 -26.50 -16.80
CA ASP A 142 4.63 -26.64 -15.88
C ASP A 142 4.98 -28.12 -15.67
N ALA A 143 3.98 -28.98 -15.42
CA ALA A 143 4.16 -30.43 -15.31
C ALA A 143 4.73 -31.06 -16.59
N ALA A 144 4.28 -30.61 -17.77
CA ALA A 144 4.82 -31.06 -19.05
C ALA A 144 6.26 -30.58 -19.32
N ALA A 145 6.64 -29.41 -18.78
CA ALA A 145 8.01 -28.89 -18.86
C ALA A 145 8.96 -29.66 -17.93
N GLU A 146 8.53 -29.93 -16.68
CA GLU A 146 9.28 -30.75 -15.71
C GLU A 146 9.49 -32.18 -16.22
N ALA A 147 8.47 -32.81 -16.79
CA ALA A 147 8.58 -34.13 -17.41
C ALA A 147 9.60 -34.16 -18.57
N ARG A 148 9.66 -33.09 -19.39
CA ARG A 148 10.65 -32.96 -20.48
C ARG A 148 12.08 -32.79 -19.97
N THR A 149 12.28 -32.09 -18.86
CA THR A 149 13.60 -31.93 -18.25
C THR A 149 14.06 -33.22 -17.58
N ASP A 150 13.16 -33.96 -16.93
CA ASP A 150 13.47 -35.27 -16.35
C ASP A 150 13.85 -36.29 -17.44
N ASP A 151 13.13 -36.32 -18.57
CA ASP A 151 13.48 -37.16 -19.74
C ASP A 151 14.88 -36.83 -20.29
N LEU A 152 15.24 -35.55 -20.36
CA LEU A 152 16.56 -35.11 -20.83
C LEU A 152 17.68 -35.50 -19.86
N ASP A 153 17.45 -35.37 -18.56
CA ASP A 153 18.40 -35.79 -17.53
C ASP A 153 18.52 -37.33 -17.45
N GLN A 154 17.44 -38.06 -17.71
CA GLN A 154 17.45 -39.52 -17.78
C GLN A 154 18.23 -40.00 -19.02
N LEU A 155 18.02 -39.38 -20.18
CA LEU A 155 18.82 -39.62 -21.40
C LEU A 155 20.31 -39.31 -21.18
N ARG A 156 20.62 -38.23 -20.45
CA ARG A 156 22.00 -37.87 -20.12
C ARG A 156 22.67 -38.89 -19.20
N ARG A 157 21.96 -39.39 -18.18
CA ARG A 157 22.46 -40.46 -17.29
C ARG A 157 22.66 -41.80 -18.02
N MET A 158 21.82 -42.11 -19.01
CA MET A 158 21.98 -43.29 -19.86
C MET A 158 23.21 -43.20 -20.77
N LEU A 159 23.61 -41.99 -21.17
CA LEU A 159 24.79 -41.75 -22.01
C LEU A 159 26.11 -41.65 -21.19
N GLU A 160 26.04 -41.25 -19.92
CA GLU A 160 27.22 -40.99 -19.07
C GLU A 160 27.59 -42.13 -18.08
N GLY A 161 26.85 -43.26 -18.03
CA GLY A 161 27.09 -44.35 -17.06
C GLY A 161 27.49 -45.72 -17.67
N PRO A 162 28.35 -46.53 -17.03
CA PRO A 162 28.67 -47.88 -17.49
C PRO A 162 27.53 -48.87 -17.15
N GLY A 163 26.74 -49.19 -18.17
CA GLY A 163 25.80 -50.32 -18.36
C GLY A 163 25.20 -51.08 -17.17
N SER A 164 23.85 -51.12 -17.13
CA SER A 164 23.09 -52.38 -17.28
C SER A 164 21.64 -52.08 -17.68
N LEU A 165 21.12 -52.81 -18.66
CA LEU A 165 19.79 -52.65 -19.29
C LEU A 165 18.63 -53.22 -18.44
N LEU A 166 18.83 -53.51 -17.15
CA LEU A 166 17.90 -54.30 -16.33
C LEU A 166 17.07 -53.52 -15.28
N ASP A 167 17.28 -52.23 -15.07
CA ASP A 167 16.53 -51.45 -14.04
C ASP A 167 15.46 -50.50 -14.61
N ALA A 168 15.19 -50.55 -15.92
CA ALA A 168 14.28 -49.62 -16.59
C ALA A 168 12.80 -49.80 -16.19
N ALA A 169 12.40 -50.99 -15.77
CA ALA A 169 11.02 -51.28 -15.35
C ALA A 169 10.71 -50.71 -13.96
N ASP A 170 11.66 -50.79 -13.02
CA ASP A 170 11.50 -50.25 -11.66
C ASP A 170 11.61 -48.72 -11.63
N ALA A 171 12.43 -48.12 -12.51
CA ALA A 171 12.50 -46.68 -12.67
C ALA A 171 11.23 -46.07 -13.29
N ALA A 172 10.61 -46.76 -14.27
CA ALA A 172 9.34 -46.32 -14.85
C ALA A 172 8.19 -46.40 -13.83
N ALA A 173 8.15 -47.44 -12.98
CA ALA A 173 7.17 -47.55 -11.90
C ALA A 173 7.36 -46.45 -10.84
N ALA A 174 8.60 -46.09 -10.49
CA ALA A 174 8.89 -44.99 -9.58
C ALA A 174 8.62 -43.59 -10.16
N ALA A 175 8.81 -43.40 -11.47
CA ALA A 175 8.47 -42.16 -12.18
C ALA A 175 6.95 -41.97 -12.31
N THR A 176 6.20 -43.05 -12.55
CA THR A 176 4.73 -43.02 -12.60
C THR A 176 4.13 -42.71 -11.22
N ALA A 177 4.81 -43.09 -10.12
CA ALA A 177 4.40 -42.76 -8.75
C ALA A 177 4.67 -41.29 -8.33
N ARG A 178 5.51 -40.53 -9.06
CA ARG A 178 5.75 -39.10 -8.80
C ARG A 178 4.73 -38.16 -9.44
N ALA A 179 3.93 -38.66 -10.38
CA ALA A 179 2.92 -37.88 -11.09
C ALA A 179 1.63 -37.64 -10.29
N GLU A 180 1.53 -38.17 -9.07
CA GLU A 180 0.36 -38.09 -8.20
C GLU A 180 0.59 -37.32 -6.90
N GLU A 181 1.67 -36.54 -6.75
CA GLU A 181 1.73 -35.60 -5.62
C GLU A 181 0.72 -34.46 -5.84
N PRO A 182 -0.23 -34.24 -4.91
CA PRO A 182 -1.18 -33.15 -5.05
C PRO A 182 -0.42 -31.82 -5.12
N ALA A 183 -0.70 -31.01 -6.15
CA ALA A 183 -0.08 -29.72 -6.33
C ALA A 183 -0.24 -28.88 -5.06
N THR A 184 0.85 -28.75 -4.30
CA THR A 184 0.87 -28.06 -3.01
C THR A 184 0.73 -26.55 -3.23
N PRO A 185 -0.13 -25.86 -2.45
CA PRO A 185 -0.49 -24.48 -2.74
C PRO A 185 0.69 -23.53 -2.59
N ARG A 186 0.71 -22.46 -3.39
CA ARG A 186 1.76 -21.42 -3.36
C ARG A 186 1.22 -20.09 -2.84
N LEU A 187 1.99 -19.40 -2.00
CA LEU A 187 1.58 -18.15 -1.34
C LEU A 187 2.40 -16.95 -1.82
N LEU A 188 1.71 -15.86 -2.12
CA LEU A 188 2.32 -14.55 -2.36
C LEU A 188 2.02 -13.60 -1.19
N VAL A 189 3.06 -12.99 -0.63
CA VAL A 189 2.96 -11.96 0.42
C VAL A 189 3.41 -10.62 -0.15
N LEU A 190 2.50 -9.66 -0.19
CA LEU A 190 2.70 -8.33 -0.76
C LEU A 190 2.72 -7.27 0.33
N ASN A 191 3.72 -6.39 0.26
CA ASN A 191 3.96 -5.34 1.24
C ASN A 191 4.03 -3.97 0.56
N GLY A 192 3.16 -3.07 0.99
CA GLY A 192 3.04 -1.72 0.50
C GLY A 192 4.14 -0.77 0.99
N PRO A 193 3.91 0.54 0.80
CA PRO A 193 4.95 1.53 0.97
C PRO A 193 5.41 1.64 2.43
N ASN A 194 6.71 1.91 2.59
CA ASN A 194 7.43 2.11 3.85
C ASN A 194 7.59 0.87 4.74
N LEU A 195 7.08 -0.31 4.36
CA LEU A 195 7.32 -1.55 5.12
C LEU A 195 8.77 -2.04 5.03
N ASN A 196 9.53 -1.58 4.02
CA ASN A 196 10.98 -1.77 3.97
C ASN A 196 11.72 -1.07 5.13
N MET A 197 11.07 -0.13 5.83
CA MET A 197 11.65 0.64 6.95
C MET A 197 11.30 0.07 8.33
N LEU A 198 10.68 -1.12 8.40
CA LEU A 198 10.41 -1.81 9.66
C LEU A 198 11.69 -2.00 10.49
N GLY A 199 11.60 -1.76 11.79
CA GLY A 199 12.73 -1.82 12.73
C GLY A 199 13.62 -0.57 12.78
N VAL A 200 13.51 0.35 11.81
CA VAL A 200 14.30 1.61 11.78
C VAL A 200 13.50 2.80 12.31
N ARG A 201 12.18 2.81 12.09
CA ARG A 201 11.31 3.95 12.40
C ARG A 201 10.32 3.62 13.52
N GLU A 202 10.22 4.51 14.51
CA GLU A 202 9.21 4.48 15.58
C GLU A 202 9.02 3.08 16.22
N PRO A 203 10.09 2.47 16.78
CA PRO A 203 10.06 1.10 17.30
C PRO A 203 9.04 0.88 18.43
N ALA A 204 8.61 1.96 19.11
CA ALA A 204 7.54 1.90 20.10
C ALA A 204 6.15 1.59 19.52
N ILE A 205 5.91 1.86 18.23
CA ILE A 205 4.60 1.66 17.57
C ILE A 205 4.60 0.39 16.70
N TYR A 206 5.71 0.08 16.02
CA TYR A 206 5.79 -1.04 15.06
C TYR A 206 6.61 -2.23 15.56
N GLY A 207 7.20 -2.14 16.76
CA GLY A 207 8.12 -3.13 17.31
C GLY A 207 9.53 -3.04 16.73
N SER A 208 10.43 -3.86 17.27
CA SER A 208 11.83 -3.97 16.81
C SER A 208 12.03 -4.90 15.61
N GLY A 209 10.97 -5.59 15.17
CA GLY A 209 11.04 -6.53 14.06
C GLY A 209 11.36 -5.85 12.74
N THR A 210 12.35 -6.37 12.03
CA THR A 210 12.77 -5.88 10.72
C THR A 210 11.94 -6.49 9.59
N TYR A 211 12.06 -5.93 8.38
CA TYR A 211 11.46 -6.56 7.19
C TYR A 211 12.04 -7.98 6.95
N ALA A 212 13.31 -8.23 7.28
CA ALA A 212 13.90 -9.55 7.17
C ALA A 212 13.28 -10.57 8.14
N ASP A 213 12.93 -10.12 9.36
CA ASP A 213 12.22 -10.94 10.34
C ASP A 213 10.81 -11.28 9.86
N LEU A 214 10.12 -10.31 9.25
CA LEU A 214 8.82 -10.52 8.63
C LEU A 214 8.87 -11.58 7.53
N VAL A 215 9.84 -11.49 6.60
CA VAL A 215 10.01 -12.48 5.52
C VAL A 215 10.28 -13.87 6.09
N SER A 216 11.14 -13.95 7.11
CA SER A 216 11.47 -15.21 7.78
C SER A 216 10.26 -15.82 8.49
N LEU A 217 9.44 -14.99 9.15
CA LEU A 217 8.18 -15.38 9.75
C LEU A 217 7.21 -15.92 8.70
N CYS A 218 6.97 -15.18 7.61
CA CYS A 218 6.03 -15.61 6.57
C CYS A 218 6.43 -16.95 5.94
N ARG A 219 7.71 -17.16 5.65
CA ARG A 219 8.23 -18.44 5.12
C ARG A 219 8.06 -19.59 6.09
N ARG A 220 8.29 -19.37 7.38
CA ARG A 220 8.11 -20.39 8.41
C ARG A 220 6.64 -20.75 8.57
N GLU A 221 5.78 -19.76 8.76
CA GLU A 221 4.33 -19.97 8.95
C GLU A 221 3.68 -20.59 7.72
N GLY A 222 4.06 -20.16 6.50
CA GLY A 222 3.53 -20.76 5.28
C GLY A 222 3.92 -22.22 5.12
N ARG A 223 5.16 -22.60 5.48
CA ARG A 223 5.56 -24.01 5.48
C ARG A 223 4.78 -24.84 6.49
N LEU A 224 4.54 -24.30 7.69
CA LEU A 224 3.72 -24.95 8.72
C LEU A 224 2.26 -25.11 8.29
N ALA A 225 1.76 -24.17 7.48
CA ALA A 225 0.40 -24.16 6.94
C ALA A 225 0.27 -24.95 5.61
N GLY A 226 1.31 -25.66 5.16
CA GLY A 226 1.23 -26.54 3.98
C GLY A 226 1.51 -25.88 2.62
N PHE A 227 1.95 -24.62 2.59
CA PHE A 227 2.38 -23.97 1.35
C PHE A 227 3.77 -24.44 0.91
N SER A 228 3.91 -24.81 -0.36
CA SER A 228 5.19 -25.25 -0.94
C SER A 228 6.15 -24.10 -1.22
N GLU A 229 5.61 -22.94 -1.58
CA GLU A 229 6.37 -21.72 -1.84
C GLU A 229 5.72 -20.54 -1.12
N VAL A 230 6.55 -19.70 -0.49
CA VAL A 230 6.15 -18.39 0.03
C VAL A 230 7.07 -17.34 -0.56
N ARG A 231 6.54 -16.53 -1.48
CA ARG A 231 7.25 -15.37 -2.02
C ARG A 231 6.81 -14.10 -1.31
N CYS A 232 7.78 -13.35 -0.78
CA CYS A 232 7.53 -12.04 -0.20
C CYS A 232 8.04 -10.96 -1.15
N PHE A 233 7.19 -9.98 -1.46
CA PHE A 233 7.52 -8.82 -2.28
C PHE A 233 7.10 -7.54 -1.58
N GLN A 234 7.93 -6.50 -1.69
CA GLN A 234 7.65 -5.18 -1.13
C GLN A 234 7.90 -4.12 -2.20
N SER A 235 7.03 -3.12 -2.27
CA SER A 235 7.25 -1.96 -3.12
C SER A 235 6.63 -0.69 -2.54
N ASN A 236 7.32 0.42 -2.81
CA ASN A 236 6.80 1.77 -2.56
C ASN A 236 5.99 2.32 -3.74
N HIS A 237 5.87 1.56 -4.82
CA HIS A 237 5.16 1.95 -6.03
C HIS A 237 3.89 1.12 -6.20
N GLU A 238 2.74 1.79 -6.27
CA GLU A 238 1.43 1.17 -6.49
C GLU A 238 1.41 0.29 -7.74
N GLY A 239 1.94 0.79 -8.87
CA GLY A 239 1.98 0.03 -10.13
C GLY A 239 2.71 -1.30 -10.01
N ALA A 240 3.86 -1.33 -9.32
CA ALA A 240 4.62 -2.57 -9.13
C ALA A 240 3.84 -3.61 -8.30
N LEU A 241 3.02 -3.19 -7.34
CA LEU A 241 2.13 -4.10 -6.61
C LEU A 241 0.99 -4.61 -7.49
N VAL A 242 0.42 -3.74 -8.34
CA VAL A 242 -0.61 -4.13 -9.31
C VAL A 242 -0.04 -5.16 -10.29
N ASP A 243 1.16 -4.93 -10.81
CA ASP A 243 1.85 -5.85 -11.73
C ASP A 243 2.10 -7.20 -11.07
N GLU A 244 2.55 -7.20 -9.80
CA GLU A 244 2.80 -8.45 -9.06
C GLU A 244 1.49 -9.20 -8.74
N ILE A 245 0.39 -8.49 -8.45
CA ILE A 245 -0.94 -9.11 -8.31
C ILE A 245 -1.37 -9.77 -9.62
N GLN A 246 -1.22 -9.07 -10.76
CA GLN A 246 -1.59 -9.62 -12.07
C GLN A 246 -0.72 -10.82 -12.46
N ALA A 247 0.58 -10.74 -12.20
CA ALA A 247 1.52 -11.84 -12.42
C ALA A 247 1.25 -13.05 -11.52
N ALA A 248 0.52 -12.88 -10.41
CA ALA A 248 0.17 -13.99 -9.53
C ALA A 248 -0.85 -14.95 -10.15
N LEU A 249 -1.59 -14.50 -11.16
CA LEU A 249 -2.60 -15.30 -11.83
C LEU A 249 -1.98 -16.55 -12.46
N GLY A 250 -2.47 -17.73 -12.05
CA GLY A 250 -1.95 -19.01 -12.51
C GLY A 250 -0.70 -19.50 -11.78
N ARG A 251 -0.05 -18.66 -10.95
CA ARG A 251 1.20 -18.99 -10.24
C ARG A 251 1.02 -19.17 -8.74
N TYR A 252 0.14 -18.39 -8.12
CA TYR A 252 -0.12 -18.44 -6.68
C TYR A 252 -1.58 -18.78 -6.38
N ASP A 253 -1.79 -19.41 -5.24
CA ASP A 253 -3.08 -19.88 -4.72
C ASP A 253 -3.73 -18.91 -3.74
N ALA A 254 -2.89 -18.14 -3.05
CA ALA A 254 -3.32 -17.23 -2.01
C ALA A 254 -2.45 -15.98 -1.98
N ILE A 255 -3.04 -14.87 -1.51
CA ILE A 255 -2.36 -13.60 -1.34
C ILE A 255 -2.53 -13.11 0.11
N VAL A 256 -1.43 -12.81 0.79
CA VAL A 256 -1.44 -11.93 1.96
C VAL A 256 -1.03 -10.54 1.49
N LEU A 257 -1.85 -9.53 1.74
CA LEU A 257 -1.54 -8.15 1.36
C LEU A 257 -1.54 -7.26 2.58
N ASN A 258 -0.39 -6.67 2.90
CA ASN A 258 -0.31 -5.47 3.70
C ASN A 258 -0.15 -4.26 2.77
N PRO A 259 -1.24 -3.56 2.42
CA PRO A 259 -1.21 -2.43 1.50
C PRO A 259 -0.59 -1.15 2.12
N ALA A 260 -0.34 -1.13 3.43
CA ALA A 260 0.06 0.05 4.19
C ALA A 260 -0.83 1.27 3.84
N ALA A 261 -0.22 2.41 3.46
CA ALA A 261 -0.96 3.63 3.14
C ALA A 261 -1.94 3.46 1.96
N TYR A 262 -1.67 2.54 1.04
CA TYR A 262 -2.49 2.36 -0.15
C TYR A 262 -3.86 1.75 0.13
N THR A 263 -4.09 1.18 1.32
CA THR A 263 -5.45 0.72 1.67
C THR A 263 -6.47 1.87 1.65
N HIS A 264 -6.02 3.08 1.99
CA HIS A 264 -6.89 4.26 2.10
C HIS A 264 -7.06 5.01 0.78
N THR A 265 -6.29 4.67 -0.26
CA THR A 265 -6.20 5.50 -1.48
C THR A 265 -6.31 4.70 -2.78
N SER A 266 -5.91 3.43 -2.80
CA SER A 266 -5.74 2.67 -4.04
C SER A 266 -7.00 1.91 -4.43
N VAL A 267 -7.73 2.48 -5.40
CA VAL A 267 -8.75 1.74 -6.14
C VAL A 267 -8.10 0.77 -7.15
N ALA A 268 -6.89 1.06 -7.62
CA ALA A 268 -6.18 0.20 -8.56
C ALA A 268 -5.84 -1.18 -7.96
N LEU A 269 -5.40 -1.24 -6.71
CA LEU A 269 -5.16 -2.51 -5.99
C LEU A 269 -6.46 -3.29 -5.79
N LEU A 270 -7.56 -2.61 -5.46
CA LEU A 270 -8.88 -3.23 -5.35
C LEU A 270 -9.29 -3.90 -6.67
N ASP A 271 -9.17 -3.18 -7.79
CA ASP A 271 -9.54 -3.70 -9.11
C ASP A 271 -8.63 -4.84 -9.55
N ALA A 272 -7.32 -4.76 -9.29
CA ALA A 272 -6.37 -5.82 -9.57
C ALA A 272 -6.71 -7.12 -8.81
N LEU A 273 -6.96 -7.02 -7.50
CA LEU A 273 -7.35 -8.18 -6.68
C LEU A 273 -8.66 -8.82 -7.16
N LYS A 274 -9.66 -8.00 -7.49
CA LYS A 274 -10.93 -8.49 -8.02
C LYS A 274 -10.76 -9.16 -9.40
N ALA A 275 -9.88 -8.64 -10.24
CA ALA A 275 -9.62 -9.19 -11.57
C ALA A 275 -8.95 -10.58 -11.51
N VAL A 276 -7.98 -10.78 -10.62
CA VAL A 276 -7.32 -12.08 -10.47
C VAL A 276 -8.15 -13.08 -9.67
N GLY A 277 -8.96 -12.60 -8.70
CA GLY A 277 -9.92 -13.43 -7.98
C GLY A 277 -9.30 -14.52 -7.10
N ILE A 278 -8.00 -14.38 -6.79
CA ILE A 278 -7.24 -15.22 -5.87
C ILE A 278 -7.66 -14.85 -4.43
N PRO A 279 -7.91 -15.82 -3.53
CA PRO A 279 -8.17 -15.56 -2.12
C PRO A 279 -7.10 -14.65 -1.50
N CYS A 280 -7.53 -13.54 -0.90
CA CYS A 280 -6.64 -12.53 -0.35
C CYS A 280 -7.02 -12.18 1.10
N VAL A 281 -6.06 -12.11 2.01
CA VAL A 281 -6.25 -11.58 3.37
C VAL A 281 -5.49 -10.25 3.49
N GLU A 282 -6.20 -9.22 3.94
CA GLU A 282 -5.61 -7.92 4.26
C GLU A 282 -4.95 -7.96 5.65
N VAL A 283 -3.72 -7.44 5.77
CA VAL A 283 -2.99 -7.39 7.04
C VAL A 283 -2.56 -5.97 7.37
N HIS A 284 -2.77 -5.55 8.63
CA HIS A 284 -2.23 -4.33 9.20
C HIS A 284 -1.47 -4.62 10.51
N ILE A 285 -0.21 -4.21 10.57
CA ILE A 285 0.66 -4.41 11.75
C ILE A 285 0.10 -3.67 12.97
N SER A 286 -0.23 -2.38 12.79
CA SER A 286 -0.86 -1.57 13.83
C SER A 286 -2.38 -1.69 13.74
N ASP A 287 -3.07 -1.57 14.87
CA ASP A 287 -4.52 -1.40 14.84
C ASP A 287 -4.87 -0.09 14.13
N VAL A 288 -5.64 -0.21 13.06
CA VAL A 288 -6.05 0.93 12.24
C VAL A 288 -7.29 1.61 12.82
N SER A 289 -8.09 0.90 13.63
CA SER A 289 -9.36 1.39 14.18
C SER A 289 -9.18 2.46 15.25
N SER A 290 -8.05 2.44 15.96
CA SER A 290 -7.66 3.45 16.95
C SER A 290 -6.96 4.67 16.35
N ARG A 291 -6.83 4.74 15.01
CA ARG A 291 -6.13 5.82 14.30
C ARG A 291 -7.09 6.82 13.65
N GLU A 292 -6.53 7.82 12.97
CA GLU A 292 -7.25 8.93 12.34
C GLU A 292 -8.36 8.45 11.39
N ASP A 293 -9.46 9.21 11.27
CA ASP A 293 -10.65 8.81 10.50
C ASP A 293 -10.35 8.33 9.08
N PHE A 294 -9.40 8.97 8.38
CA PHE A 294 -9.04 8.59 7.02
C PHE A 294 -8.36 7.21 6.95
N ARG A 295 -7.74 6.74 8.05
CA ARG A 295 -7.14 5.42 8.12
C ARG A 295 -8.17 4.32 8.33
N GLN A 296 -9.37 4.64 8.82
CA GLN A 296 -10.40 3.62 9.04
C GLN A 296 -11.03 3.12 7.73
N VAL A 297 -10.80 3.81 6.62
CA VAL A 297 -11.27 3.45 5.28
C VAL A 297 -10.27 2.51 4.60
N SER A 298 -10.74 1.33 4.17
CA SER A 298 -9.97 0.39 3.34
C SER A 298 -10.74 0.07 2.07
N TYR A 299 -10.15 0.41 0.91
CA TYR A 299 -10.69 0.03 -0.39
C TYR A 299 -10.45 -1.45 -0.68
N VAL A 300 -9.25 -1.96 -0.38
CA VAL A 300 -8.88 -3.35 -0.68
C VAL A 300 -9.66 -4.38 0.13
N ARG A 301 -10.17 -4.00 1.31
CA ARG A 301 -11.02 -4.88 2.16
C ARG A 301 -12.20 -5.48 1.39
N ALA A 302 -12.76 -4.77 0.42
CA ALA A 302 -13.88 -5.26 -0.38
C ALA A 302 -13.52 -6.43 -1.32
N ALA A 303 -12.22 -6.68 -1.58
CA ALA A 303 -11.74 -7.84 -2.33
C ALA A 303 -11.19 -8.97 -1.46
N CYS A 304 -10.90 -8.70 -0.18
CA CYS A 304 -10.31 -9.67 0.73
C CYS A 304 -11.36 -10.57 1.38
N VAL A 305 -10.98 -11.81 1.69
CA VAL A 305 -11.82 -12.77 2.41
C VAL A 305 -11.85 -12.48 3.91
N ALA A 306 -10.78 -11.90 4.43
CA ALA A 306 -10.65 -11.46 5.81
C ALA A 306 -9.68 -10.27 5.93
N THR A 307 -9.73 -9.59 7.08
CA THR A 307 -8.75 -8.56 7.46
C THR A 307 -8.22 -8.89 8.86
N VAL A 308 -6.90 -8.90 9.03
CA VAL A 308 -6.19 -9.02 10.31
C VAL A 308 -5.53 -7.67 10.61
N SER A 309 -5.74 -7.12 11.82
CA SER A 309 -5.25 -5.79 12.19
C SER A 309 -4.83 -5.76 13.66
N GLY A 310 -3.67 -5.14 13.95
CA GLY A 310 -3.22 -4.86 15.32
C GLY A 310 -2.48 -6.01 16.03
N GLU A 311 -2.19 -7.10 15.33
CA GLU A 311 -1.44 -8.25 15.87
C GLU A 311 0.08 -8.15 15.63
N GLY A 312 0.59 -7.00 15.18
CA GLY A 312 1.99 -6.83 14.85
C GLY A 312 2.44 -7.74 13.69
N LEU A 313 3.65 -8.30 13.79
CA LEU A 313 4.13 -9.28 12.81
C LEU A 313 3.40 -10.63 12.90
N ALA A 314 2.86 -10.99 14.07
CA ALA A 314 2.14 -12.25 14.25
C ALA A 314 0.87 -12.32 13.39
N GLY A 315 0.29 -11.16 13.06
CA GLY A 315 -0.87 -11.05 12.18
C GLY A 315 -0.65 -11.63 10.78
N TYR A 316 0.60 -11.67 10.28
CA TYR A 316 0.90 -12.35 9.02
C TYR A 316 0.74 -13.88 9.16
N GLY A 317 1.21 -14.46 10.26
CA GLY A 317 1.02 -15.89 10.53
C GLY A 317 -0.46 -16.26 10.67
N HIS A 318 -1.25 -15.40 11.33
CA HIS A 318 -2.70 -15.56 11.41
C HIS A 318 -3.36 -15.50 10.02
N ALA A 319 -3.01 -14.50 9.20
CA ALA A 319 -3.52 -14.37 7.84
C ALA A 319 -3.20 -15.59 6.95
N ILE A 320 -2.00 -16.15 7.09
CA ILE A 320 -1.57 -17.36 6.38
C ILE A 320 -2.44 -18.56 6.77
N ARG A 321 -2.73 -18.74 8.06
CA ARG A 321 -3.60 -19.82 8.53
C ARG A 321 -5.03 -19.69 7.99
N ILE A 322 -5.60 -18.48 8.02
CA ILE A 322 -6.93 -18.21 7.43
C ILE A 322 -6.96 -18.63 5.95
N LEU A 323 -5.89 -18.34 5.20
CA LEU A 323 -5.81 -18.70 3.79
C LEU A 323 -5.65 -20.22 3.58
N ALA A 324 -4.88 -20.90 4.41
CA ALA A 324 -4.76 -22.35 4.36
C ALA A 324 -6.13 -23.02 4.60
N ASP A 325 -6.83 -22.62 5.66
CA ASP A 325 -8.17 -23.12 5.99
C ASP A 325 -9.17 -22.85 4.84
N ALA A 326 -9.05 -21.71 4.16
CA ALA A 326 -9.89 -21.33 3.03
C ALA A 326 -9.57 -22.07 1.71
N LEU A 327 -8.40 -22.73 1.62
CA LEU A 327 -8.02 -23.56 0.48
C LEU A 327 -8.39 -25.03 0.69
N ASP A 328 -8.44 -25.48 1.94
CA ASP A 328 -8.82 -26.85 2.32
C ASP A 328 -10.34 -27.09 2.33
N GLY A 329 -11.15 -26.02 2.39
CA GLY A 329 -12.62 -26.05 2.38
C GLY A 329 -13.27 -25.76 1.02
#